data_AF-A0A1Q5I6M1-F1
#
_entry.id   AF-A0A1Q5I6M1-F1
#
_cell.length_a   1.000
_cell.length_b   1.000
_cell.length_c   1.000
_cell.angle_alpha   90.00
_cell.angle_beta   90.00
_cell.angle_gamma   90.00
#
_symmetry.space_group_name_H-M   'P 1'
#
loop_
_entity.id
_entity.type
_entity.pdbx_description
1 polymer ?
#
loop_
_entity_poly.entity_id
_entity_poly.type
_entity_poly.pdbx_seq_one_letter_code
_entity_poly.pdbx_strand_id
1 'polypeptide(L)'
;MRECTRYWGANYTDGGKECDEFPFATTYEGSAASEFDVHVEKNNFSVLPVPGAQNGAAGNLLSGFYNANRIIDGLEDGFIVKIN
;
A
#
# COMPACT_ATOMS: atom_id res chain seq x y z
N MET A 1 -1.00 2.96 11.49
CA MET A 1 -0.33 1.74 10.98
C MET A 1 0.95 1.47 11.77
N ARG A 2 1.26 0.21 12.12
CA ARG A 2 2.39 -0.13 13.02
C ARG A 2 3.76 0.26 12.46
N GLU A 3 4.02 0.05 11.18
CA GLU A 3 5.33 0.32 10.60
C GLU A 3 5.59 1.83 10.43
N CYS A 4 4.60 2.65 10.05
CA CYS A 4 4.78 4.11 10.09
C CYS A 4 5.11 4.62 11.50
N THR A 5 4.45 4.10 12.54
CA THR A 5 4.80 4.46 13.92
C THR A 5 6.24 4.04 14.28
N ARG A 6 6.68 2.87 13.79
CA ARG A 6 8.03 2.35 14.03
C ARG A 6 9.12 3.21 13.37
N TYR A 7 8.93 3.65 12.13
CA TYR A 7 9.96 4.36 11.36
C TYR A 7 9.88 5.88 11.47
N TRP A 8 8.68 6.44 11.68
CA TRP A 8 8.43 7.89 11.64
C TRP A 8 7.91 8.47 12.96
N GLY A 9 7.67 7.62 13.96
CA GLY A 9 7.18 8.03 15.28
C GLY A 9 5.66 8.07 15.40
N ALA A 10 5.16 8.19 16.63
CA ALA A 10 3.72 8.19 16.91
C ALA A 10 2.97 9.39 16.29
N ASN A 11 3.69 10.46 16.00
CA ASN A 11 3.16 11.71 15.45
C ASN A 11 3.31 11.79 13.92
N TYR A 12 3.52 10.68 13.22
CA TYR A 12 3.68 10.66 11.76
C TYR A 12 2.49 11.27 10.99
N THR A 13 1.31 11.34 11.62
CA THR A 13 0.09 11.94 11.07
C THR A 13 0.03 13.47 11.21
N ASP A 14 0.99 14.08 11.92
CA ASP A 14 1.05 15.53 12.11
C ASP A 14 1.03 16.27 10.77
N GLY A 15 0.27 17.38 10.73
CA GLY A 15 0.07 18.13 9.50
C GLY A 15 -0.88 17.46 8.50
N GLY A 16 -1.72 16.52 8.95
CA GLY A 16 -2.72 15.87 8.11
C GLY A 16 -2.12 14.85 7.15
N LYS A 17 -1.07 14.15 7.60
CA LYS A 17 -0.43 13.09 6.83
C LYS A 17 -1.07 11.73 7.10
N GLU A 18 -0.93 10.84 6.14
CA GLU A 18 -1.33 9.45 6.23
C GLU A 18 -0.16 8.53 5.87
N CYS A 19 -0.22 7.29 6.33
CA CYS A 19 0.79 6.29 6.00
C CYS A 19 0.49 5.71 4.62
N ASP A 20 1.36 5.97 3.65
CA ASP A 20 1.35 5.27 2.37
C ASP A 20 2.22 4.01 2.43
N GLU A 21 1.81 2.98 1.70
CA GLU A 21 2.43 1.65 1.69
C GLU A 21 2.74 1.22 0.25
N PHE A 22 3.98 0.77 0.00
CA PHE A 22 4.35 0.15 -1.28
C PHE A 22 5.21 -1.11 -1.06
N PRO A 23 4.84 -2.27 -1.66
CA PRO A 23 3.64 -2.52 -2.47
C PRO A 23 2.33 -2.31 -1.70
N PHE A 24 1.23 -2.08 -2.43
CA PHE A 24 -0.04 -1.66 -1.82
C PHE A 24 -0.60 -2.74 -0.88
N ALA A 25 -1.20 -2.32 0.25
CA ALA A 25 -1.77 -3.24 1.24
C ALA A 25 -2.83 -4.22 0.67
N THR A 26 -3.45 -3.87 -0.46
CA THR A 26 -4.45 -4.69 -1.16
C THR A 26 -3.84 -5.70 -2.14
N THR A 27 -2.52 -5.86 -2.16
CA THR A 27 -1.80 -6.80 -3.05
C THR A 27 -1.11 -7.89 -2.24
N TYR A 28 -0.85 -9.04 -2.86
CA TYR A 28 -0.14 -10.15 -2.21
C TYR A 28 1.29 -9.77 -1.84
N GLU A 29 1.89 -8.80 -2.53
CA GLU A 29 3.23 -8.27 -2.27
C GLU A 29 3.24 -7.20 -1.17
N GLY A 30 2.07 -6.81 -0.64
CA GLY A 30 1.90 -5.75 0.34
C GLY A 30 2.19 -6.17 1.79
N SER A 31 1.62 -5.45 2.76
CA SER A 31 1.94 -5.63 4.18
C SER A 31 1.59 -6.99 4.78
N ALA A 32 0.68 -7.74 4.14
CA ALA A 32 0.32 -9.10 4.50
C ALA A 32 1.10 -10.19 3.73
N ALA A 33 2.13 -9.83 2.93
CA ALA A 33 2.81 -10.79 2.04
C ALA A 33 3.29 -12.08 2.73
N SER A 34 3.83 -11.96 3.94
CA SER A 34 4.29 -13.13 4.71
C SER A 34 3.19 -14.10 5.16
N GLU A 35 1.90 -13.73 5.02
CA GLU A 35 0.76 -14.61 5.25
C GLU A 35 0.48 -15.52 4.04
N PHE A 36 0.92 -15.12 2.85
CA PHE A 36 0.67 -15.80 1.59
C PHE A 36 1.92 -16.47 1.00
N ASP A 37 3.11 -15.97 1.32
CA ASP A 37 4.39 -16.56 0.92
C ASP A 37 5.35 -16.70 2.12
N VAL A 38 5.67 -17.94 2.48
CA VAL A 38 6.56 -18.28 3.60
C VAL A 38 8.03 -17.90 3.35
N HIS A 39 8.39 -17.58 2.11
CA HIS A 39 9.73 -17.14 1.72
C HIS A 39 9.92 -15.63 1.81
N VAL A 40 8.84 -14.86 2.03
CA VAL A 40 8.90 -13.40 2.18
C VAL A 40 9.14 -13.03 3.64
N GLU A 41 10.11 -12.13 3.87
CA GLU A 41 10.35 -11.58 5.20
C GLU A 41 9.16 -10.73 5.69
N LYS A 42 8.80 -10.88 6.97
CA LYS A 42 7.75 -10.06 7.58
C LYS A 42 8.11 -8.58 7.53
N ASN A 43 7.15 -7.75 7.13
CA ASN A 43 7.31 -6.30 7.00
C ASN A 43 8.26 -5.86 5.88
N ASN A 44 8.44 -6.67 4.83
CA ASN A 44 9.23 -6.31 3.67
C ASN A 44 8.46 -5.41 2.69
N PHE A 45 8.07 -4.22 3.14
CA PHE A 45 7.41 -3.19 2.34
C PHE A 45 7.85 -1.80 2.83
N SER A 46 7.70 -0.79 1.97
CA SER A 46 8.05 0.60 2.28
C SER A 46 6.87 1.34 2.89
N VAL A 47 7.16 2.23 3.84
CA VAL A 47 6.18 3.15 4.42
C VAL A 47 6.66 4.60 4.39
N LEU A 48 5.79 5.52 3.99
CA LEU A 48 6.10 6.95 3.95
C LEU A 48 4.89 7.80 4.39
N PRO A 49 5.04 8.71 5.37
CA PRO A 49 4.01 9.68 5.69
C PRO A 49 3.90 10.75 4.60
N VAL A 50 2.77 10.76 3.90
CA VAL A 50 2.47 11.68 2.80
C VAL A 50 1.22 12.51 3.12
N PRO A 51 0.99 13.67 2.47
CA PRO A 51 -0.22 14.46 2.72
C PRO A 51 -1.49 13.64 2.46
N GLY A 52 -2.39 13.57 3.45
CA GLY A 52 -3.56 12.67 3.41
C GLY A 52 -4.50 12.95 2.24
N ALA A 53 -4.68 14.21 1.84
CA ALA A 53 -5.49 14.55 0.67
C ALA A 53 -4.93 13.93 -0.63
N GLN A 54 -3.60 13.85 -0.77
CA GLN A 54 -2.96 13.22 -1.93
C GLN A 54 -3.04 11.69 -1.83
N ASN A 55 -2.81 11.14 -0.64
CA ASN A 55 -2.91 9.71 -0.36
C ASN A 55 -4.32 9.17 -0.68
N GLY A 56 -5.36 9.82 -0.15
CA GLY A 56 -6.74 9.46 -0.42
C GLY A 56 -7.13 9.61 -1.90
N ALA A 57 -6.65 10.64 -2.59
CA ALA A 57 -6.86 10.79 -4.03
C ALA A 57 -6.21 9.65 -4.83
N ALA A 58 -4.97 9.27 -4.49
CA ALA A 58 -4.28 8.14 -5.10
C ALA A 58 -4.99 6.81 -4.82
N GLY A 59 -5.44 6.58 -3.59
CA GLY A 59 -6.23 5.41 -3.21
C GLY A 59 -7.55 5.30 -3.99
N ASN A 60 -8.26 6.43 -4.20
CA ASN A 60 -9.47 6.46 -5.01
C ASN A 60 -9.19 6.11 -6.49
N LEU A 61 -8.08 6.60 -7.06
CA LEU A 61 -7.66 6.25 -8.41
C LEU A 61 -7.32 4.76 -8.53
N LEU A 62 -6.60 4.20 -7.55
CA LEU A 62 -6.27 2.78 -7.49
C LEU A 62 -7.52 1.91 -7.39
N SER A 63 -8.47 2.28 -6.53
CA SER A 63 -9.77 1.59 -6.43
C SER A 63 -10.56 1.67 -7.75
N GLY A 64 -10.55 2.83 -8.42
CA GLY A 64 -11.13 3.00 -9.74
C GLY A 64 -10.48 2.08 -10.79
N PHE A 65 -9.15 1.95 -10.77
CA PHE A 65 -8.40 1.03 -11.61
C PHE A 65 -8.81 -0.43 -11.37
N TYR A 66 -8.88 -0.87 -10.12
CA TYR A 66 -9.32 -2.24 -9.78
C TYR A 66 -10.72 -2.53 -10.33
N ASN A 67 -11.67 -1.61 -10.12
CA ASN A 67 -13.03 -1.77 -10.61
C ASN A 67 -13.12 -1.80 -12.15
N ALA A 68 -12.44 -0.87 -12.83
CA ALA A 68 -12.49 -0.76 -14.28
C ALA A 68 -11.88 -1.98 -14.99
N ASN A 69 -10.85 -2.59 -14.39
CA ASN A 69 -10.13 -3.73 -14.95
C ASN A 69 -10.55 -5.08 -14.35
N ARG A 70 -11.55 -5.09 -13.44
CA ARG A 70 -12.06 -6.30 -12.78
C ARG A 70 -10.97 -7.08 -12.05
N ILE A 71 -10.10 -6.37 -11.34
CA ILE A 71 -9.14 -6.95 -10.40
C ILE A 71 -9.95 -7.41 -9.18
N ILE A 72 -10.20 -8.72 -9.06
CA ILE A 72 -11.12 -9.31 -8.07
C ILE A 72 -10.38 -10.29 -7.13
N ASP A 73 -9.12 -10.61 -7.43
CA ASP A 73 -8.28 -11.67 -6.80
C ASP A 73 -8.31 -13.00 -7.60
N GLY A 74 -7.81 -12.93 -8.83
CA GLY A 74 -7.61 -14.07 -9.73
C GLY A 74 -6.14 -14.30 -10.11
N LEU A 75 -5.84 -15.49 -10.63
CA LEU A 75 -4.48 -15.88 -11.04
C LEU A 75 -3.87 -14.98 -12.14
N GLU A 76 -4.70 -14.26 -12.89
CA GLU A 76 -4.29 -13.40 -14.01
C GLU A 76 -4.54 -11.89 -13.74
N ASP A 77 -4.84 -11.52 -12.49
CA ASP A 77 -5.12 -10.13 -12.10
C ASP A 77 -3.86 -9.31 -11.76
N GLY A 78 -2.68 -9.87 -12.02
CA GLY A 78 -1.40 -9.19 -11.81
C GLY A 78 -1.28 -7.92 -12.65
N PHE A 79 -0.77 -6.85 -12.05
CA PHE A 79 -0.57 -5.57 -12.72
C PHE A 79 0.80 -4.96 -12.37
N ILE A 80 1.26 -4.02 -13.20
CA ILE A 80 2.55 -3.36 -13.03
C ILE A 80 2.32 -1.88 -12.71
N VAL A 81 3.01 -1.37 -11.69
CA VAL A 81 3.07 0.06 -11.38
C VAL A 81 4.26 0.67 -12.11
N LYS A 82 4.01 1.70 -12.92
CA LYS A 82 5.05 2.46 -13.62
C LYS A 82 4.97 3.93 -13.25
N ILE A 83 6.06 4.47 -12.73
CA ILE A 83 6.26 5.91 -12.51
C ILE A 83 7.13 6.44 -13.66
N ASN A 84 6.72 7.56 -14.26
CA ASN A 84 7.47 8.22 -15.34
C ASN A 84 8.26 9.41 -14.81
#